data_AF-A0A9X8VJD5-F1
#
_entry.id   AF-A0A9X8VJD5-F1
#
_cell.length_a   1.000
_cell.length_b   1.000
_cell.length_c   1.000
_cell.angle_alpha   90.00
_cell.angle_beta   90.00
_cell.angle_gamma   90.00
#
_symmetry.space_group_name_H-M   'P 1'
#
loop_
_entity.id
_entity.type
_entity.pdbx_description
1 polymer ?
#
loop_
_entity_poly.entity_id
_entity_poly.type
_entity_poly.pdbx_seq_one_letter_code
_entity_poly.pdbx_strand_id
1 'polypeptide(L)' 'MAGLDKRVGSYQEALAGLTDNMTVLAGGFGLCGIPENLIEEIRRRGVRGLTVVSNNCGV' A
#
# COMPACT_ATOMS: atom_id res chain seq x y z
N MET A 1 -1.61 -2.88 30.67
CA MET A 1 -1.88 -3.90 29.63
C MET A 1 -0.89 -3.69 28.51
N ALA A 2 -0.21 -4.73 28.04
CA ALA A 2 0.54 -4.63 26.79
C ALA A 2 -0.46 -4.42 25.64
N GLY A 3 -0.23 -3.43 24.78
CA GLY A 3 -1.08 -3.15 23.63
C GLY A 3 -1.07 -4.29 22.61
N LEU A 4 -2.02 -4.25 21.67
CA LEU A 4 -2.04 -5.19 20.53
C LEU A 4 -0.84 -4.94 19.62
N ASP A 5 0.00 -5.95 19.43
CA ASP A 5 1.04 -5.94 18.40
C ASP A 5 0.42 -6.22 17.03
N LYS A 6 0.61 -5.30 16.08
CA LYS A 6 0.10 -5.38 14.71
C LYS A 6 1.22 -5.47 13.67
N ARG A 7 2.46 -5.72 14.11
CA ARG A 7 3.58 -5.91 13.19
C ARG A 7 3.35 -7.19 12.39
N VAL A 8 3.63 -7.13 11.10
CA VAL A 8 3.57 -8.25 10.16
C VAL A 8 4.96 -8.52 9.61
N GLY A 9 5.24 -9.76 9.20
CA GLY A 9 6.57 -10.19 8.80
C GLY A 9 6.94 -9.86 7.35
N SER A 10 5.96 -9.45 6.53
CA SER A 10 6.17 -9.24 5.09
C SER A 10 5.16 -8.26 4.47
N TYR A 11 5.48 -7.70 3.30
CA TYR A 11 4.55 -6.87 2.54
C TYR A 11 3.38 -7.67 1.97
N GLN A 12 3.60 -8.95 1.67
CA GLN A 12 2.55 -9.89 1.25
C GLN A 12 1.47 -10.02 2.32
N GLU A 13 1.89 -10.17 3.59
CA GLU A 13 1.02 -10.26 4.75
C GLU A 13 0.32 -8.91 5.03
N ALA A 14 1.06 -7.80 4.93
CA ALA A 14 0.50 -6.45 5.07
C ALA A 14 -0.64 -6.17 4.07
N LEU A 15 -0.57 -6.76 2.87
CA LEU A 15 -1.53 -6.57 1.79
C LEU A 15 -2.44 -7.79 1.55
N ALA A 16 -2.54 -8.73 2.50
CA ALA A 16 -3.27 -9.99 2.33
C ALA A 16 -4.71 -9.82 1.80
N GLY A 17 -5.40 -8.72 2.16
CA GLY A 17 -6.77 -8.42 1.72
C GLY A 17 -6.92 -7.53 0.49
N LEU A 18 -5.83 -7.09 -0.15
CA LEU A 18 -5.91 -6.20 -1.32
C LEU A 18 -6.37 -6.97 -2.57
N THR A 19 -7.46 -6.52 -3.19
CA THR A 19 -8.03 -7.09 -4.42
C THR A 19 -8.30 -6.02 -5.48
N ASP A 20 -8.71 -6.46 -6.67
CA ASP A 20 -9.10 -5.59 -7.77
C ASP A 20 -10.22 -4.63 -7.37
N ASN A 21 -10.26 -3.47 -8.06
CA ASN A 21 -11.31 -2.46 -7.95
C ASN A 21 -11.45 -1.79 -6.57
N MET A 22 -10.47 -1.97 -5.67
CA MET A 22 -10.43 -1.28 -4.38
C MET A 22 -10.00 0.19 -4.51
N THR A 23 -10.41 1.00 -3.55
CA THR A 23 -9.85 2.35 -3.37
C THR A 23 -8.68 2.30 -2.39
N VAL A 24 -7.52 2.84 -2.78
CA VAL A 24 -6.31 2.91 -1.96
C VAL A 24 -5.95 4.36 -1.71
N LEU A 25 -5.80 4.73 -0.44
CA LEU A 25 -5.29 6.04 -0.03
C LEU A 25 -3.80 5.91 0.19
N ALA A 26 -3.01 6.63 -0.62
CA ALA A 26 -1.55 6.61 -0.54
C ALA A 26 -1.03 7.95 -0.03
N GLY A 27 -0.22 7.90 1.03
CA GLY A 27 0.50 9.07 1.54
C GLY A 27 1.74 9.41 0.71
N GLY A 28 2.24 10.64 0.90
CA GLY A 28 3.47 11.14 0.27
C GLY A 28 3.27 12.46 -0.48
N PHE A 29 4.38 13.16 -0.74
CA PHE A 29 4.41 14.38 -1.57
C PHE A 29 5.59 14.31 -2.54
N GLY A 30 5.31 14.25 -3.84
CA GLY A 30 6.32 13.86 -4.82
C GLY A 30 6.88 12.47 -4.48
N LEU A 31 8.17 12.41 -4.14
CA LEU A 31 8.86 11.19 -3.69
C LEU A 31 9.11 11.15 -2.17
N CYS A 32 8.72 12.20 -1.45
CA CYS A 32 8.94 12.28 -0.01
C CYS A 32 7.82 11.54 0.75
N GLY A 33 8.19 10.58 1.58
CA GLY A 33 7.25 9.86 2.45
C GLY A 33 6.32 8.88 1.73
N ILE A 34 6.70 8.39 0.55
CA ILE A 34 5.92 7.38 -0.18
C ILE A 34 6.10 5.97 0.43
N PRO A 35 5.09 5.11 0.37
CA PRO A 35 5.20 3.72 0.83
C PRO A 35 5.83 2.82 -0.25
N GLU A 36 7.07 3.10 -0.65
CA GLU A 36 7.76 2.49 -1.81
C GLU A 36 7.69 0.96 -1.86
N ASN A 37 7.92 0.27 -0.74
CA ASN A 37 7.90 -1.18 -0.71
C ASN A 37 6.48 -1.78 -0.83
N LEU A 38 5.46 -1.06 -0.35
CA LEU A 38 4.07 -1.47 -0.54
C LEU A 38 3.65 -1.24 -2.00
N ILE A 39 4.08 -0.16 -2.63
CA ILE A 39 3.82 0.11 -4.06
C ILE A 39 4.43 -1.00 -4.94
N GLU A 40 5.66 -1.41 -4.67
CA GLU A 40 6.30 -2.50 -5.40
C GLU A 40 5.57 -3.84 -5.19
N GLU A 41 5.08 -4.12 -3.98
CA GLU A 41 4.27 -5.33 -3.72
C GLU A 41 2.90 -5.28 -4.42
N ILE A 42 2.24 -4.13 -4.46
CA ILE A 42 0.99 -3.92 -5.23
C ILE A 42 1.25 -4.21 -6.72
N ARG A 43 2.34 -3.67 -7.26
CA ARG A 43 2.77 -3.91 -8.63
C ARG A 43 3.04 -5.39 -8.88
N ARG A 44 3.77 -6.07 -7.99
CA ARG A 44 4.08 -7.51 -8.07
C ARG A 44 2.81 -8.38 -8.04
N ARG A 45 1.80 -8.01 -7.24
CA ARG A 45 0.50 -8.70 -7.18
C ARG A 45 -0.32 -8.54 -8.45
N GLY A 46 -0.09 -7.48 -9.22
CA GLY A 46 -0.78 -7.25 -10.49
C GLY A 46 -2.28 -6.97 -10.35
N VAL A 47 -2.72 -6.47 -9.19
CA VAL A 47 -4.11 -6.05 -8.95
C VAL A 47 -4.49 -4.91 -9.91
N ARG A 48 -5.74 -4.91 -10.37
CA ARG A 48 -6.23 -4.01 -11.42
C ARG A 48 -7.43 -3.20 -10.97
N GLY A 49 -7.68 -2.10 -11.67
CA GLY A 49 -8.85 -1.24 -11.41
C GLY A 49 -8.79 -0.47 -10.11
N LEU A 50 -7.62 -0.34 -9.47
CA LEU A 50 -7.49 0.44 -8.24
C LEU A 50 -7.86 1.91 -8.49
N THR A 51 -8.69 2.47 -7.62
CA THR A 51 -8.85 3.92 -7.51
C THR A 51 -7.84 4.41 -6.49
N VAL A 52 -6.83 5.14 -6.92
CA VAL A 52 -5.78 5.63 -6.02
C VAL A 52 -6.01 7.10 -5.70
N VAL A 53 -6.09 7.42 -4.40
CA VAL A 53 -6.14 8.79 -3.89
C VAL A 53 -4.76 9.14 -3.36
N SER A 54 -4.10 10.09 -4.00
CA SER A 54 -2.75 10.54 -3.66
C SER A 54 -2.58 12.03 -4.02
N ASN A 55 -1.68 12.72 -3.32
CA ASN A 55 -1.35 14.10 -3.67
C ASN A 55 -0.68 14.22 -5.04
N ASN A 56 0.15 13.24 -5.39
CA ASN A 56 0.79 13.13 -6.70
C ASN A 56 0.73 11.69 -7.20
N CYS A 57 0.72 11.51 -8.51
CA CYS A 57 1.07 10.23 -9.12
C CYS A 57 2.60 10.15 -9.18
N GLY A 58 3.20 9.65 -8.09
CA GLY A 58 4.66 9.44 -7.96
C GLY A 58 5.17 8.30 -8.85
N VAL A 59 6.14 7.51 -8.37
CA VAL A 59 6.64 6.31 -9.08
C VAL A 59 5.70 5.13 -8.98
#